data_AF-A0A8I2YH26-F1
#
_entry.id   AF-A0A8I2YH26-F1
#
_cell.length_a   1.000
_cell.length_b   1.000
_cell.length_c   1.000
_cell.angle_alpha   90.00
_cell.angle_beta   90.00
_cell.angle_gamma   90.00
#
_symmetry.space_group_name_H-M   'P 1'
#
loop_
_entity.id
_entity.type
_entity.pdbx_description
1 polymer ?
#
loop_
_entity_poly.entity_id
_entity_poly.type
_entity_poly.pdbx_seq_one_letter_code
_entity_poly.pdbx_strand_id
1 'polypeptide(L)'
;MDFRAYREFETATDKRQFHDLMSADWAWEQSDLIAEDVSTHGSAFVPIVLGSDKTTVSVATGQNDFYPLYLSVGNVHNNVRRAHRNALVLVGFLAMPKTTQEHASNVDFRSFKRQLFHTSLSGILQSLKPGMTTPEVVRFGDGHYRRVIYGLGPYIADYEEQVLLSCIVRNWCPNSWSHS
;
A
#
# COMPACT_ATOMS: atom_id res chain seq x y z
N MET A 1 14.76 -8.09 5.79
CA MET A 1 14.02 -7.92 4.53
C MET A 1 13.86 -9.28 3.92
N ASP A 2 12.64 -9.66 3.55
CA ASP A 2 12.38 -10.97 2.94
C ASP A 2 12.30 -10.84 1.43
N PHE A 3 12.89 -11.80 0.73
CA PHE A 3 12.90 -11.83 -0.74
C PHE A 3 11.93 -12.86 -1.34
N ARG A 4 11.30 -13.65 -0.48
CA ARG A 4 10.33 -14.69 -0.83
C ARG A 4 9.20 -14.69 0.19
N ALA A 5 8.01 -15.06 -0.26
CA ALA A 5 6.93 -15.36 0.66
C ALA A 5 7.35 -16.52 1.58
N TYR A 6 6.91 -16.47 2.83
CA TYR A 6 7.19 -17.51 3.81
C TYR A 6 5.95 -17.80 4.65
N ARG A 7 6.01 -18.87 5.43
CA ARG A 7 5.00 -19.19 6.44
C ARG A 7 5.73 -19.43 7.74
N GLU A 8 5.27 -18.78 8.79
CA GLU A 8 5.81 -18.92 10.13
C GLU A 8 4.78 -19.63 11.00
N PHE A 9 5.25 -20.58 11.80
CA PHE A 9 4.42 -21.40 12.68
C PHE A 9 5.03 -21.37 14.08
N GLU A 10 4.18 -21.20 15.09
CA GLU A 10 4.60 -21.27 16.49
C GLU A 10 4.99 -22.71 16.86
N THR A 11 6.22 -22.91 17.32
CA THR A 11 6.79 -24.25 17.57
C THR A 11 6.00 -25.07 18.60
N ALA A 12 5.35 -24.40 19.56
CA ALA A 12 4.61 -25.07 20.63
C ALA A 12 3.21 -25.52 20.22
N THR A 13 2.56 -24.82 19.30
CA THR A 13 1.14 -25.02 18.97
C THR A 13 0.88 -25.36 17.50
N ASP A 14 1.92 -25.29 16.66
CA ASP A 14 1.86 -25.38 15.20
C ASP A 14 0.88 -24.39 14.56
N LYS A 15 0.57 -23.29 15.27
CA LYS A 15 -0.34 -22.25 14.79
C LYS A 15 0.40 -21.27 13.90
N ARG A 16 -0.22 -20.94 12.77
CA ARG A 16 0.29 -19.97 11.81
C ARG A 16 0.36 -18.56 12.41
N GLN A 17 1.48 -17.88 12.16
CA GLN A 17 1.75 -16.51 12.58
C GLN A 17 1.77 -15.57 11.38
N PHE A 18 1.23 -14.37 11.56
CA PHE A 18 1.17 -13.32 10.54
C PHE A 18 1.80 -12.04 11.08
N HIS A 19 3.14 -12.01 11.16
CA HIS A 19 3.86 -10.85 11.68
C HIS A 19 4.18 -9.81 10.60
N ASP A 20 4.50 -10.26 9.39
CA ASP A 20 4.95 -9.42 8.27
C ASP A 20 4.11 -9.65 7.03
N LEU A 21 4.10 -8.68 6.10
CA LEU A 21 3.33 -8.78 4.87
C LEU A 21 3.69 -10.04 4.05
N MET A 22 4.99 -10.39 4.04
CA MET A 22 5.50 -11.56 3.31
C MET A 22 5.17 -12.91 3.97
N SER A 23 4.60 -12.91 5.18
CA SER A 23 4.07 -14.12 5.84
C SER A 23 2.60 -14.43 5.48
N ALA A 24 1.90 -13.46 4.88
CA ALA A 24 0.51 -13.58 4.50
C ALA A 24 0.31 -14.46 3.26
N ASP A 25 -0.86 -15.09 3.14
CA ASP A 25 -1.23 -15.88 1.95
C ASP A 25 -1.22 -15.04 0.68
N TRP A 26 -1.60 -13.76 0.78
CA TRP A 26 -1.55 -12.84 -0.34
C TRP A 26 -0.16 -12.77 -1.00
N ALA A 27 0.93 -12.78 -0.22
CA ALA A 27 2.29 -12.74 -0.78
C ALA A 27 2.64 -14.03 -1.56
N TRP A 28 2.08 -15.17 -1.14
CA TRP A 28 2.20 -16.44 -1.87
C TRP A 28 1.43 -16.39 -3.18
N GLU A 29 0.16 -15.97 -3.13
CA GLU A 29 -0.67 -15.82 -4.33
C GLU A 29 -0.03 -14.88 -5.35
N GLN A 30 0.53 -13.75 -4.92
CA GLN A 30 1.26 -12.85 -5.82
C GLN A 30 2.51 -13.51 -6.40
N SER A 31 3.25 -14.29 -5.61
CA SER A 31 4.43 -14.99 -6.10
C SER A 31 4.07 -16.04 -7.16
N ASP A 32 2.98 -16.78 -6.96
CA ASP A 32 2.46 -17.77 -7.91
C ASP A 32 2.00 -17.11 -9.20
N LEU A 33 1.21 -16.03 -9.12
CA LEU A 33 0.76 -15.25 -10.27
C LEU A 33 1.92 -14.69 -11.09
N ILE A 34 2.94 -14.15 -10.42
CA ILE A 34 4.14 -13.64 -11.10
C ILE A 34 4.82 -14.79 -11.83
N ALA A 35 4.97 -15.95 -11.19
CA ALA A 35 5.62 -17.13 -11.76
C ALA A 35 4.87 -17.78 -12.93
N GLU A 36 3.62 -17.39 -13.23
CA GLU A 36 2.94 -17.82 -14.46
C GLU A 36 3.65 -17.29 -15.72
N ASP A 37 4.29 -16.12 -15.64
CA ASP A 37 5.10 -15.57 -16.73
C ASP A 37 6.55 -16.06 -16.63
N VAL A 38 6.99 -16.78 -17.66
CA VAL A 38 8.39 -17.25 -17.79
C VAL A 38 9.38 -16.08 -17.77
N SER A 39 8.98 -14.91 -18.26
CA SER A 39 9.83 -13.72 -18.28
C SER A 39 10.19 -13.22 -16.87
N THR A 40 9.37 -13.50 -15.86
CA THR A 40 9.55 -13.03 -14.48
C THR A 40 10.20 -14.08 -13.58
N HIS A 41 10.43 -15.30 -14.05
CA HIS A 41 10.99 -16.40 -13.25
C HIS A 41 12.28 -16.01 -12.53
N GLY A 42 12.34 -16.33 -11.23
CA GLY A 42 13.48 -15.99 -10.36
C GLY A 42 13.53 -14.53 -9.91
N SER A 43 12.49 -13.73 -10.19
CA SER A 43 12.37 -12.37 -9.64
C SER A 43 11.86 -12.39 -8.21
N ALA A 44 12.38 -11.49 -7.39
CA ALA A 44 11.84 -11.23 -6.05
C ALA A 44 10.61 -10.34 -6.15
N PHE A 45 9.53 -10.73 -5.50
CA PHE A 45 8.35 -9.88 -5.37
C PHE A 45 8.61 -8.75 -4.37
N VAL A 46 8.32 -7.51 -4.77
CA VAL A 46 8.48 -6.31 -3.94
C VAL A 46 7.12 -5.59 -3.82
N PRO A 47 6.35 -5.84 -2.76
CA PRO A 47 5.08 -5.19 -2.52
C PRO A 47 5.28 -3.72 -2.12
N ILE A 48 4.47 -2.85 -2.71
CA ILE A 48 4.39 -1.42 -2.45
C ILE A 48 3.15 -1.16 -1.61
N VAL A 49 3.38 -0.76 -0.36
CA VAL A 49 2.32 -0.43 0.60
C VAL A 49 2.13 1.08 0.60
N LEU A 50 0.90 1.52 0.36
CA LEU A 50 0.55 2.93 0.37
C LEU A 50 -0.15 3.28 1.67
N GLY A 51 -0.07 4.54 2.07
CA GLY A 51 -0.96 5.04 3.10
C GLY A 51 -1.08 6.55 3.09
N SER A 52 -2.18 7.04 3.63
CA SER A 52 -2.44 8.46 3.77
C SER A 52 -3.05 8.76 5.13
N ASP A 53 -2.78 9.98 5.59
CA ASP A 53 -3.36 10.52 6.82
C ASP A 53 -3.77 11.96 6.57
N LYS A 54 -4.93 12.37 7.10
CA LYS A 54 -5.48 13.71 6.88
C LYS A 54 -4.63 14.74 7.59
N THR A 55 -4.04 15.66 6.83
CA THR A 55 -3.29 16.76 7.42
C THR A 55 -3.97 18.10 7.13
N THR A 56 -4.31 18.83 8.19
CA THR A 56 -4.79 20.21 8.11
C THR A 56 -3.63 21.17 8.38
N VAL A 57 -3.27 22.00 7.40
CA VAL A 57 -2.29 23.08 7.61
C VAL A 57 -3.02 24.40 7.83
N SER A 58 -2.96 24.92 9.05
CA SER A 58 -3.50 26.24 9.41
C SER A 58 -2.40 27.30 9.36
N VAL A 59 -2.18 27.94 8.21
CA VAL A 59 -1.39 29.19 8.16
C VAL A 59 -2.16 30.27 7.42
N ALA A 60 -2.75 31.18 8.20
CA ALA A 60 -3.16 32.57 7.94
C ALA A 60 -3.94 33.00 6.68
N THR A 61 -4.10 32.21 5.62
CA THR A 61 -4.70 32.70 4.35
C THR A 61 -5.60 31.71 3.60
N GLY A 62 -5.89 30.54 4.17
CA GLY A 62 -6.85 29.59 3.62
C GLY A 62 -6.69 28.23 4.25
N GLN A 63 -7.79 27.64 4.74
CA GLN A 63 -7.78 26.25 5.18
C GLN A 63 -7.50 25.35 3.96
N ASN A 64 -6.26 24.92 3.77
CA ASN A 64 -5.90 23.95 2.75
C ASN A 64 -5.69 22.60 3.43
N ASP A 65 -6.70 21.74 3.34
CA ASP A 65 -6.60 20.35 3.78
C ASP A 65 -6.07 19.50 2.64
N PHE A 66 -5.17 18.57 2.94
CA PHE A 66 -4.65 17.63 1.97
C PHE A 66 -4.28 16.30 2.65
N TYR A 67 -4.21 15.24 1.87
CA TYR A 67 -3.72 13.95 2.33
C TYR A 67 -2.29 13.72 1.84
N PRO A 68 -1.25 13.83 2.66
CA PRO A 68 0.06 13.26 2.33
C PRO A 68 -0.10 11.77 1.98
N LEU A 69 0.45 11.38 0.84
CA LEU A 69 0.53 9.99 0.40
C LEU A 69 1.93 9.47 0.67
N TYR A 70 2.00 8.45 1.52
CA TYR A 70 3.21 7.73 1.86
C TYR A 70 3.29 6.41 1.09
N LEU A 71 4.52 6.02 0.77
CA LEU A 71 4.87 4.76 0.13
C LEU A 71 5.90 4.04 0.98
N SER A 72 5.72 2.74 1.20
CA SER A 72 6.70 1.87 1.83
C SER A 72 6.88 0.56 1.07
N VAL A 73 8.04 -0.05 1.24
CA VAL A 73 8.34 -1.39 0.71
C VAL A 73 7.93 -2.44 1.74
N GLY A 74 7.01 -3.33 1.38
CA GLY A 74 6.42 -4.31 2.29
C GLY A 74 7.31 -5.52 2.63
N ASN A 75 8.45 -5.68 1.96
CA ASN A 75 9.45 -6.71 2.30
C ASN A 75 10.30 -6.36 3.53
N VAL A 76 10.20 -5.13 4.02
CA VAL A 76 10.91 -4.70 5.23
C VAL A 76 10.12 -5.19 6.44
N HIS A 77 10.79 -5.89 7.36
CA HIS A 77 10.19 -6.41 8.59
C HIS A 77 9.53 -5.30 9.40
N ASN A 78 8.39 -5.62 10.02
CA ASN A 78 7.56 -4.65 10.73
C ASN A 78 8.30 -3.99 11.91
N ASN A 79 9.19 -4.71 12.58
CA ASN A 79 10.06 -4.13 13.62
C ASN A 79 10.96 -3.01 13.06
N VAL A 80 11.54 -3.20 11.88
CA VAL A 80 12.35 -2.18 11.18
C VAL A 80 11.48 -1.03 10.68
N ARG A 81 10.27 -1.31 10.16
CA ARG A 81 9.30 -0.26 9.75
C ARG A 81 8.88 0.63 10.92
N ARG A 82 8.70 0.05 12.11
CA ARG A 82 8.31 0.78 13.34
C ARG A 82 9.48 1.53 13.98
N ALA A 83 10.68 0.94 13.98
CA ALA A 83 11.86 1.53 14.62
C ALA A 83 12.59 2.56 13.75
N HIS A 84 12.58 2.38 12.42
CA HIS A 84 13.27 3.25 11.48
C HIS A 84 12.25 3.93 10.54
N ARG A 85 12.06 5.25 10.74
CA ARG A 85 11.23 6.12 9.88
C ARG A 85 11.65 6.15 8.39
N ASN A 86 12.78 5.51 8.04
CA ASN A 86 13.33 5.47 6.68
C ASN A 86 12.64 4.46 5.75
N ALA A 87 11.70 3.65 6.24
CA ALA A 87 10.94 2.72 5.39
C ALA A 87 9.71 3.36 4.72
N LEU A 88 9.42 4.63 5.01
CA LEU A 88 8.31 5.41 4.47
C LEU A 88 8.84 6.61 3.68
N VAL A 89 8.32 6.83 2.47
CA VAL A 89 8.64 7.98 1.61
C VAL A 89 7.36 8.73 1.29
N LEU A 90 7.36 10.05 1.42
CA LEU A 90 6.27 10.90 0.96
C LEU A 90 6.35 11.03 -0.57
N VAL A 91 5.31 10.58 -1.28
CA VAL A 91 5.28 10.52 -2.75
C VAL A 91 4.30 11.52 -3.38
N GLY A 92 3.46 12.18 -2.57
CA GLY A 92 2.58 13.22 -3.06
C GLY A 92 1.64 13.78 -2.00
N PHE A 93 0.88 14.81 -2.39
CA PHE A 93 -0.22 15.37 -1.61
C PHE A 93 -1.49 15.27 -2.44
N LEU A 94 -2.48 14.53 -1.94
CA LEU A 94 -3.76 14.37 -2.61
C LEU A 94 -4.67 15.54 -2.23
N ALA A 95 -5.26 16.14 -3.26
CA ALA A 95 -6.14 17.28 -3.09
C ALA A 95 -7.46 16.88 -2.40
N MET A 96 -7.93 17.73 -1.49
CA MET A 96 -9.24 17.62 -0.86
C MET A 96 -10.18 18.69 -1.42
N PRO A 97 -10.95 18.38 -2.47
CA PRO A 97 -11.86 19.35 -3.04
C PRO A 97 -12.94 19.70 -2.02
N LYS A 98 -13.15 21.01 -1.82
CA LYS A 98 -14.17 21.55 -0.93
C LYS A 98 -15.42 21.91 -1.73
N THR A 99 -16.57 21.77 -1.09
CA THR A 99 -17.85 22.23 -1.62
C THR A 99 -18.71 22.79 -0.50
N THR A 100 -19.77 23.51 -0.83
CA THR A 100 -20.75 23.99 0.16
C THR A 100 -21.54 22.81 0.74
N GLN A 101 -22.05 22.97 1.96
CA GLN A 101 -22.79 21.91 2.67
C GLN A 101 -23.98 21.39 1.84
N GLU A 102 -24.61 22.27 1.05
CA GLU A 102 -25.72 21.97 0.14
C GLU A 102 -25.35 20.96 -0.96
N HIS A 103 -24.08 20.92 -1.37
CA HIS A 103 -23.60 20.05 -2.44
C HIS A 103 -22.75 18.88 -1.93
N ALA A 104 -22.47 18.80 -0.63
CA ALA A 104 -21.65 17.74 -0.04
C ALA A 104 -22.26 16.34 -0.20
N SER A 105 -23.59 16.25 -0.25
CA SER A 105 -24.34 15.01 -0.48
C SER A 105 -24.63 14.71 -1.95
N ASN A 106 -24.26 15.60 -2.88
CA ASN A 106 -24.49 15.42 -4.31
C ASN A 106 -23.69 14.21 -4.86
N VAL A 107 -24.37 13.34 -5.61
CA VAL A 107 -23.79 12.16 -6.26
C VAL A 107 -22.67 12.55 -7.22
N ASP A 108 -22.83 13.62 -7.99
CA ASP A 108 -21.82 14.08 -8.95
C ASP A 108 -20.56 14.53 -8.24
N PHE A 109 -20.71 15.25 -7.12
CA PHE A 109 -19.57 15.67 -6.30
C PHE A 109 -18.85 14.47 -5.66
N ARG A 110 -19.60 13.46 -5.20
CA ARG A 110 -19.00 12.21 -4.71
C ARG A 110 -18.23 11.47 -5.80
N SER A 111 -18.78 11.42 -7.01
CA SER A 111 -18.12 10.81 -8.18
C SER A 111 -16.84 11.57 -8.54
N PHE A 112 -16.91 12.90 -8.61
CA PHE A 112 -15.75 13.76 -8.85
C PHE A 112 -14.63 13.53 -7.83
N LYS A 113 -14.95 13.44 -6.53
CA LYS A 113 -13.95 13.14 -5.49
C LYS A 113 -13.25 11.80 -5.73
N ARG A 114 -14.01 10.75 -6.05
CA ARG A 114 -13.46 9.43 -6.37
C ARG A 114 -12.56 9.48 -7.60
N GLN A 115 -13.02 10.12 -8.68
CA GLN A 115 -12.25 10.26 -9.90
C GLN A 115 -10.94 11.02 -9.65
N LEU A 116 -11.00 12.16 -8.97
CA LEU A 116 -9.82 12.96 -8.63
C LEU A 116 -8.80 12.13 -7.83
N PHE A 117 -9.27 11.37 -6.84
CA PHE A 117 -8.42 10.49 -6.05
C PHE A 117 -7.75 9.40 -6.90
N HIS A 118 -8.53 8.65 -7.69
CA HIS A 118 -8.00 7.57 -8.52
C HIS A 118 -7.09 8.06 -9.65
N THR A 119 -7.42 9.18 -10.30
CA THR A 119 -6.57 9.79 -11.33
C THR A 119 -5.27 10.29 -10.72
N SER A 120 -5.31 10.89 -9.53
CA SER A 120 -4.09 11.33 -8.82
C SER A 120 -3.19 10.15 -8.45
N LEU A 121 -3.75 9.08 -7.87
CA LEU A 121 -3.00 7.86 -7.58
C LEU A 121 -2.42 7.22 -8.85
N SER A 122 -3.21 7.11 -9.92
CA SER A 122 -2.73 6.57 -11.20
C SER A 122 -1.58 7.38 -11.77
N GLY A 123 -1.66 8.72 -11.67
CA GLY A 123 -0.58 9.62 -12.09
C GLY A 123 0.69 9.44 -11.28
N ILE A 124 0.59 9.40 -9.95
CA ILE A 124 1.73 9.20 -9.03
C ILE A 124 2.39 7.85 -9.27
N LEU A 125 1.60 6.79 -9.44
CA LEU A 125 2.09 5.42 -9.60
C LEU A 125 2.42 5.06 -11.06
N GLN A 126 2.26 5.98 -12.00
CA GLN A 126 2.47 5.71 -13.43
C GLN A 126 3.90 5.22 -13.72
N SER A 127 4.89 5.78 -13.02
CA SER A 127 6.30 5.40 -13.15
C SER A 127 6.61 3.99 -12.63
N LEU A 128 5.77 3.44 -11.75
CA LEU A 128 5.94 2.10 -11.19
C LEU A 128 5.45 1.00 -12.14
N LYS A 129 4.49 1.32 -13.03
CA LYS A 129 3.83 0.33 -13.90
C LYS A 129 4.79 -0.56 -14.71
N PRO A 130 5.88 -0.04 -15.32
CA PRO A 130 6.81 -0.90 -16.06
C PRO A 130 7.44 -1.98 -15.19
N GLY A 131 7.85 -1.63 -13.97
CA GLY A 131 8.45 -2.55 -13.01
C GLY A 131 7.47 -3.56 -12.39
N MET A 132 6.17 -3.44 -12.67
CA MET A 132 5.16 -4.43 -12.26
C MET A 132 5.01 -5.59 -13.26
N THR A 133 5.50 -5.41 -14.50
CA THR A 133 5.41 -6.43 -15.55
C THR A 133 6.78 -6.90 -16.01
N THR A 134 7.76 -6.00 -16.09
CA THR A 134 9.11 -6.31 -16.54
C THR A 134 10.05 -6.27 -15.34
N PRO A 135 10.81 -7.35 -15.06
CA PRO A 135 11.70 -7.36 -13.91
C PRO A 135 12.83 -6.33 -14.04
N GLU A 136 13.05 -5.57 -12.99
CA GLU A 136 14.16 -4.61 -12.90
C GLU A 136 15.31 -5.19 -12.08
N VAL A 137 16.55 -4.82 -12.41
CA VAL A 137 17.73 -5.26 -11.64
C VAL A 137 18.08 -4.19 -10.62
N VAL A 138 17.87 -4.49 -9.35
CA VAL A 138 18.06 -3.55 -8.23
C VAL A 138 19.14 -4.05 -7.29
N ARG A 139 20.00 -3.14 -6.83
CA ARG A 139 21.00 -3.42 -5.79
C ARG A 139 20.36 -3.28 -4.42
N PHE A 140 20.48 -4.31 -3.59
CA PHE A 140 19.96 -4.32 -2.23
C PHE A 140 21.02 -3.89 -1.20
N GLY A 141 20.57 -3.63 0.03
CA GLY A 141 21.44 -3.19 1.13
C GLY A 141 22.50 -4.21 1.54
N ASP A 142 22.34 -5.48 1.16
CA ASP A 142 23.33 -6.54 1.32
C ASP A 142 24.38 -6.58 0.19
N GLY A 143 24.36 -5.59 -0.71
CA GLY A 143 25.31 -5.44 -1.81
C GLY A 143 24.99 -6.26 -3.06
N HIS A 144 24.00 -7.16 -3.03
CA HIS A 144 23.68 -8.05 -4.14
C HIS A 144 22.64 -7.43 -5.07
N TYR A 145 22.76 -7.75 -6.37
CA TYR A 145 21.79 -7.38 -7.38
C TYR A 145 20.76 -8.47 -7.55
N ARG A 146 19.49 -8.09 -7.60
CA ARG A 146 18.37 -9.02 -7.77
C ARG A 146 17.39 -8.48 -8.79
N ARG A 147 16.77 -9.40 -9.53
CA ARG A 147 15.59 -9.09 -10.36
C ARG A 147 14.40 -8.88 -9.45
N VAL A 148 13.64 -7.81 -9.67
CA VAL A 148 12.48 -7.47 -8.86
C VAL A 148 11.25 -7.24 -9.73
N ILE A 149 10.11 -7.72 -9.26
CA ILE A 149 8.80 -7.34 -9.77
C ILE A 149 8.06 -6.62 -8.64
N TYR A 150 7.59 -5.42 -8.93
CA TYR A 150 6.80 -4.65 -7.98
C TYR A 150 5.32 -5.05 -8.05
N GLY A 151 4.62 -4.97 -6.92
CA GLY A 151 3.16 -5.11 -6.90
C GLY A 151 2.52 -4.14 -5.92
N LEU A 152 1.30 -3.74 -6.20
CA LEU A 152 0.54 -2.91 -5.26
C LEU A 152 0.00 -3.77 -4.14
N GLY A 153 0.46 -3.48 -2.92
CA GLY A 153 0.00 -4.09 -1.69
C GLY A 153 -1.14 -3.31 -1.04
N PRO A 154 -1.37 -3.52 0.27
CA PRO A 154 -2.46 -2.85 0.98
C PRO A 154 -2.30 -1.32 0.98
N TYR A 155 -3.46 -0.65 1.01
CA TYR A 155 -3.57 0.79 1.23
C TYR A 155 -4.03 1.03 2.67
N ILE A 156 -3.21 1.71 3.47
CA ILE A 156 -3.48 2.00 4.88
C ILE A 156 -4.03 3.42 4.99
N ALA A 157 -5.31 3.52 5.33
CA ALA A 157 -6.09 4.75 5.33
C ALA A 157 -6.88 4.85 6.63
N ASP A 158 -6.91 6.02 7.25
CA ASP A 158 -7.82 6.30 8.36
C ASP A 158 -9.29 6.37 7.86
N TYR A 159 -10.23 6.03 8.75
CA TYR A 159 -11.63 5.67 8.47
C TYR A 159 -12.41 6.56 7.48
N GLU A 160 -12.14 7.87 7.38
CA GLU A 160 -12.76 8.76 6.38
C GLU A 160 -12.35 8.44 4.92
N GLU A 161 -11.14 7.91 4.73
CA GLU A 161 -10.60 7.52 3.42
C GLU A 161 -11.13 6.15 2.97
N GLN A 162 -11.45 5.25 3.90
CA GLN A 162 -12.01 3.92 3.59
C GLN A 162 -13.37 4.02 2.86
N VAL A 163 -14.15 5.07 3.13
CA VAL A 163 -15.44 5.34 2.47
C VAL A 163 -15.25 5.91 1.04
N LEU A 164 -14.14 6.59 0.79
CA LEU A 164 -13.72 7.05 -0.55
C LEU A 164 -13.08 5.92 -1.38
N LEU A 165 -12.38 5.00 -0.71
CA LEU A 165 -11.56 3.90 -1.24
C LEU A 165 -12.30 2.61 -1.58
N SER A 166 -13.63 2.55 -1.51
CA SER A 166 -14.42 1.31 -1.64
C SER A 166 -14.32 0.56 -3.00
N CYS A 167 -13.35 0.93 -3.86
CA CYS A 167 -13.04 0.28 -5.13
C CYS A 167 -11.59 -0.26 -5.23
N ILE A 168 -10.76 -0.20 -4.17
CA ILE A 168 -9.44 -0.85 -4.16
C ILE A 168 -9.48 -2.02 -3.17
N VAL A 169 -9.47 -3.24 -3.71
CA VAL A 169 -9.39 -4.58 -3.11
C VAL A 169 -9.94 -4.73 -1.68
N ARG A 170 -11.16 -5.28 -1.60
CA ARG A 170 -11.70 -5.93 -0.41
C ARG A 170 -10.83 -7.13 -0.02
N ASN A 171 -10.08 -7.01 1.06
CA ASN A 171 -10.02 -7.97 2.16
C ASN A 171 -8.94 -7.51 3.15
N TRP A 172 -9.11 -7.90 4.42
CA TRP A 172 -8.31 -7.55 5.60
C TRP A 172 -8.99 -6.57 6.56
N CYS A 173 -10.06 -7.07 7.15
CA CYS A 173 -10.37 -6.80 8.55
C CYS A 173 -10.53 -8.18 9.23
N PRO A 174 -9.66 -8.61 10.17
CA PRO A 174 -10.09 -9.62 11.12
C PRO A 174 -11.01 -8.91 12.10
N ASN A 175 -12.31 -9.17 11.97
CA ASN A 175 -13.23 -8.99 13.09
C ASN A 175 -12.68 -9.84 14.24
N SER A 176 -11.92 -9.24 15.16
CA SER A 176 -11.80 -9.78 16.50
C SER A 176 -13.15 -9.55 17.18
N TRP A 177 -14.03 -10.54 17.04
CA TRP A 177 -15.20 -10.69 17.87
C TRP A 177 -14.77 -10.72 19.33
N SER A 178 -14.87 -9.58 20.00
CA SER A 178 -15.10 -9.54 21.44
C SER A 178 -16.54 -9.96 21.68
N HIS A 179 -16.76 -11.11 22.31
CA HIS A 179 -17.55 -11.28 23.54
C HIS A 179 -17.98 -12.74 23.73
N SER A 180 -17.74 -13.19 24.97
CA SER A 180 -18.39 -14.27 25.72
C SER A 180 -17.93 -15.71 25.45
#